data_AF-A0A832I1X2-F1
#
_entry.id   AF-A0A832I1X2-F1
#
_cell.length_a   1.000
_cell.length_b   1.000
_cell.length_c   1.000
_cell.angle_alpha   90.00
_cell.angle_beta   90.00
_cell.angle_gamma   90.00
#
_symmetry.space_group_name_H-M   'P 1'
#
loop_
_entity.id
_entity.type
_entity.pdbx_description
1 polymer ?
#
loop_
_entity_poly.entity_id
_entity_poly.type
_entity_poly.pdbx_seq_one_letter_code
_entity_poly.pdbx_strand_id
1 'polypeptide(L)' 'TDLTKLIASRGTLSANLKELEKEELVKRRVVATKPIQTYYSLTDKGQRIAKAFSEVGENLSR' A
#
# COMPACT_ATOMS: atom_id res chain seq x y z
N THR A 1 -10.38 -0.18 3.30
CA THR A 1 -10.53 1.05 2.48
C THR A 1 -10.22 0.73 1.04
N ASP A 2 -10.98 1.30 0.10
CA ASP A 2 -10.71 1.17 -1.33
C ASP A 2 -9.54 2.08 -1.73
N LEU A 3 -8.47 1.51 -2.26
CA LEU A 3 -7.24 2.23 -2.63
C LEU A 3 -7.47 3.25 -3.74
N THR A 4 -8.47 3.03 -4.59
CA THR A 4 -8.78 3.97 -5.69
C THR A 4 -9.34 5.30 -5.20
N LYS A 5 -9.84 5.36 -3.97
CA LYS A 5 -10.32 6.60 -3.34
C LYS A 5 -9.18 7.47 -2.78
N LEU A 6 -7.99 6.91 -2.60
CA LEU A 6 -6.84 7.57 -2.00
C LEU A 6 -5.84 8.09 -3.03
N ILE A 7 -5.83 7.51 -4.23
CA ILE A 7 -4.90 7.90 -5.31
C ILE A 7 -5.70 8.34 -6.53
N ALA A 8 -5.47 9.59 -6.97
CA ALA A 8 -6.25 10.27 -8.01
C ALA A 8 -6.24 9.57 -9.39
N SER A 9 -5.21 8.76 -9.68
CA SER A 9 -5.03 8.11 -10.98
C SER A 9 -4.86 6.59 -10.84
N ARG A 10 -5.64 5.83 -11.61
CA ARG A 10 -5.56 4.35 -11.67
C ARG A 10 -4.22 3.86 -12.21
N GLY A 11 -3.62 4.57 -13.18
CA GLY A 11 -2.31 4.22 -13.74
C GLY A 11 -1.19 4.35 -12.71
N THR A 12 -1.22 5.47 -11.96
CA THR A 12 -0.27 5.75 -10.88
C THR A 12 -0.42 4.76 -9.73
N LEU A 13 -1.66 4.40 -9.35
CA LEU A 13 -1.91 3.40 -8.31
C LEU A 13 -1.31 2.03 -8.68
N SER A 14 -1.55 1.54 -9.90
CA SER A 14 -1.02 0.24 -10.34
C SER A 14 0.51 0.22 -10.39
N ALA A 15 1.13 1.28 -10.90
CA ALA A 15 2.59 1.40 -10.95
C ALA A 15 3.20 1.41 -9.53
N ASN A 16 2.62 2.21 -8.63
CA ASN A 16 3.07 2.29 -7.24
C ASN A 16 2.91 0.96 -6.50
N LEU A 17 1.76 0.29 -6.65
CA LEU A 17 1.54 -1.01 -6.01
C LEU A 17 2.51 -2.08 -6.52
N LYS A 18 2.85 -2.05 -7.82
CA LYS A 18 3.84 -2.95 -8.39
C LYS A 18 5.24 -2.71 -7.81
N GLU A 19 5.65 -1.46 -7.67
CA GLU A 19 6.95 -1.13 -7.08
C GLU A 19 6.99 -1.47 -5.58
N LEU A 20 5.94 -1.16 -4.82
CA LEU A 20 5.84 -1.51 -3.41
C LEU A 20 5.80 -3.04 -3.17
N GLU A 21 5.22 -3.80 -4.09
CA GLU A 21 5.26 -5.28 -4.07
C GLU A 21 6.68 -5.79 -4.37
N LYS A 22 7.36 -5.22 -5.36
CA LYS A 22 8.75 -5.55 -5.71
C LYS A 22 9.73 -5.28 -4.57
N GLU A 23 9.54 -4.19 -3.84
CA GLU A 23 10.34 -3.82 -2.66
C GLU A 23 9.93 -4.56 -1.38
N GLU A 24 9.01 -5.52 -1.47
CA GLU A 24 8.49 -6.33 -0.35
C GLU A 24 7.85 -5.49 0.76
N LEU A 25 7.31 -4.33 0.43
CA LEU A 25 6.61 -3.45 1.38
C LEU A 25 5.13 -3.79 1.48
N VAL A 26 4.57 -4.27 0.37
CA VAL A 26 3.17 -4.67 0.25
C VAL A 26 3.10 -6.08 -0.31
N LYS A 27 2.12 -6.87 0.16
CA LYS A 27 1.76 -8.17 -0.41
C LYS A 27 0.39 -8.10 -1.07
N ARG A 28 0.28 -8.73 -2.24
CA ARG A 28 -0.98 -8.89 -2.99
C ARG A 28 -1.63 -10.23 -2.68
N ARG A 29 -2.94 -10.23 -2.49
CA ARG A 29 -3.77 -11.44 -2.35
C ARG A 29 -4.96 -11.36 -3.29
N VAL A 30 -5.05 -12.31 -4.23
CA VAL A 30 -6.19 -12.46 -5.12
C VAL A 30 -7.14 -13.48 -4.52
N VAL A 31 -8.42 -13.14 -4.47
CA VAL A 31 -9.50 -14.01 -4.01
C VAL A 31 -10.43 -14.26 -5.19
N ALA A 32 -10.56 -15.52 -5.57
CA ALA A 32 -11.40 -15.98 -6.68
C ALA A 32 -12.90 -15.97 -6.30
N THR A 33 -13.40 -14.81 -5.90
CA THR A 33 -14.84 -14.56 -5.72
C THR A 33 -15.50 -14.19 -7.04
N LYS A 34 -16.83 -13.99 -7.04
CA LYS A 34 -17.58 -13.38 -8.15
C LYS A 34 -18.16 -12.04 -7.66
N PRO A 35 -17.59 -10.88 -8.03
CA PRO A 35 -16.43 -10.66 -8.92
C PRO A 35 -15.09 -11.04 -8.28
N ILE A 36 -14.04 -11.21 -9.09
CA ILE A 36 -12.66 -11.45 -8.59
C ILE A 36 -12.23 -10.22 -7.78
N GLN A 37 -11.69 -10.46 -6.59
CA GLN A 37 -11.22 -9.39 -5.71
C GLN A 37 -9.73 -9.48 -5.47
N THR A 38 -9.08 -8.32 -5.44
CA THR A 38 -7.65 -8.19 -5.13
C THR A 38 -7.49 -7.32 -3.91
N TYR A 39 -6.73 -7.81 -2.94
CA TYR A 39 -6.41 -7.10 -1.70
C TYR A 39 -4.91 -6.88 -1.61
N TYR A 40 -4.55 -5.77 -0.99
CA TYR A 40 -3.18 -5.41 -0.68
C TYR A 40 -3.06 -5.17 0.82
N SER A 41 -1.92 -5.55 1.40
CA SER A 41 -1.63 -5.34 2.82
C SER A 41 -0.15 -5.11 3.02
N LEU A 42 0.23 -4.40 4.08
CA LEU A 42 1.64 -4.24 4.42
C LEU A 42 2.25 -5.59 4.83
N THR A 43 3.49 -5.80 4.43
CA THR A 43 4.36 -6.83 5.01
C THR A 43 4.89 -6.35 6.38
N ASP A 44 5.62 -7.20 7.09
CA ASP A 44 6.29 -6.79 8.33
C ASP A 44 7.32 -5.69 8.08
N LYS A 45 8.05 -5.76 6.96
CA LYS A 45 8.96 -4.70 6.49
C LYS A 45 8.19 -3.41 6.23
N GLY A 46 7.07 -3.50 5.50
CA GLY A 46 6.20 -2.37 5.21
C GLY A 46 5.66 -1.69 6.48
N GLN A 47 5.24 -2.46 7.48
CA GLN A 47 4.75 -1.92 8.76
C GLN A 47 5.83 -1.17 9.53
N ARG A 48 7.06 -1.71 9.60
CA ARG A 48 8.18 -1.03 10.28
C ARG A 48 8.51 0.31 9.62
N ILE A 49 8.55 0.34 8.28
CA ILE A 49 8.82 1.56 7.52
C ILE A 49 7.68 2.57 7.70
N ALA A 50 6.42 2.14 7.61
CA ALA A 50 5.27 3.01 7.83
C ALA A 50 5.32 3.67 9.22
N LYS A 51 5.68 2.90 10.26
CA LYS A 51 5.87 3.43 11.61
C LYS A 51 6.95 4.50 11.67
N ALA A 52 8.11 4.25 11.06
CA ALA A 52 9.19 5.24 11.02
C ALA A 52 8.78 6.53 10.29
N PHE A 53 8.00 6.44 9.20
CA PHE A 53 7.45 7.61 8.52
C PHE A 53 6.46 8.39 9.38
N SER A 54 5.62 7.71 10.16
CA SER A 54 4.72 8.38 11.11
C SER A 54 5.50 9.17 12.17
N GLU A 55 6.54 8.59 12.75
CA GLU A 55 7.41 9.25 13.73
C GLU A 55 8.10 10.49 13.13
N VAL A 56 8.59 10.40 11.88
CA VAL A 56 9.18 11.55 11.18
C VAL A 56 8.14 12.64 10.92
N GLY A 57 6.93 12.27 10.48
CA GLY A 57 5.85 13.23 10.22
C GLY A 57 5.41 13.97 11.48
N GLU A 58 5.32 13.28 12.62
CA GLU A 58 5.05 13.88 13.92
C GLU A 58 6.13 14.89 14.32
N ASN A 59 7.41 14.56 14.11
CA ASN A 59 8.51 15.45 14.43
C ASN A 59 8.59 16.68 13.54
N LEU A 60 8.20 16.57 12.26
CA LEU A 60 8.15 17.69 11.31
C LEU A 60 6.94 18.60 11.51
N SER A 61 5.93 18.15 12.26
CA SER A 61 4.72 18.92 12.58
C SER A 61 4.82 19.66 13.92
N ARG A 62 5.98 19.58 14.60
CA ARG A 62 6.32 20.31 15.83
C ARG A 62 7.18 21.52 15.51
#